data_AF-A0AAV1U0X3-F1
#
_entry.id   AF-A0AAV1U0X3-F1
#
_cell.length_a   1.000
_cell.length_b   1.000
_cell.length_c   1.000
_cell.angle_alpha   90.00
_cell.angle_beta   90.00
_cell.angle_gamma   90.00
#
_symmetry.space_group_name_H-M   'P 1'
#
loop_
_entity.id
_entity.type
_entity.pdbx_description
1 polymer ?
#
loop_
_entity_poly.entity_id
_entity_poly.type
_entity_poly.pdbx_seq_one_letter_code
_entity_poly.pdbx_strand_id
1 'polypeptide(L)'
;MVRHIEGDEMQVTFALSKLTGRAKTWAIGSKFHDPNLFESLEILKSRLKEPFEPPRAEFRARSALLRLKQGKRDVHAYAQHLRYLARSVTENLVDEHTLINVFIYGLVDGPAKTYMFREGFHTLERR
;
A
#
# COMPACT_ATOMS: atom_id res chain seq x y z
N MET A 1 -16.88 -15.85 -11.08
CA MET A 1 -15.80 -16.53 -11.83
C MET A 1 -14.67 -15.55 -12.07
N VAL A 2 -13.58 -15.64 -11.30
CA VAL A 2 -12.35 -14.87 -11.55
C VAL A 2 -11.59 -15.65 -12.62
N ARG A 3 -11.42 -15.08 -13.82
CA ARG A 3 -10.63 -15.71 -14.87
C ARG A 3 -9.17 -15.62 -14.47
N HIS A 4 -8.58 -16.77 -14.11
CA HIS A 4 -7.14 -16.88 -13.94
C HIS A 4 -6.49 -16.68 -15.31
N ILE A 5 -5.65 -15.67 -15.41
CA ILE A 5 -4.93 -15.34 -16.64
C ILE A 5 -3.54 -15.98 -16.50
N GLU A 6 -3.33 -17.08 -17.23
CA GLU A 6 -2.04 -17.78 -17.28
C GLU A 6 -1.15 -17.10 -18.33
N GLY A 7 0.01 -16.58 -17.88
CA GLY A 7 1.03 -15.94 -18.73
C GLY A 7 1.25 -14.45 -18.41
N ASP A 8 2.52 -14.07 -18.19
CA ASP A 8 2.93 -12.71 -17.84
C ASP A 8 2.48 -11.69 -18.88
N GLU A 9 2.56 -12.04 -20.16
CA GLU A 9 2.10 -11.19 -21.27
C GLU A 9 0.59 -10.89 -21.19
N MET A 10 -0.22 -11.88 -20.84
CA MET A 10 -1.67 -11.72 -20.76
C MET A 10 -2.07 -10.91 -19.53
N GLN A 11 -1.34 -11.05 -18.41
CA GLN A 11 -1.51 -10.21 -17.22
C GLN A 11 -1.13 -8.74 -17.50
N VAL A 12 0.00 -8.51 -18.16
CA VAL A 12 0.46 -7.18 -18.56
C VAL A 12 -0.54 -6.55 -19.52
N THR A 13 -0.98 -7.28 -20.55
CA THR A 13 -1.95 -6.78 -21.54
C THR A 13 -3.28 -6.41 -20.88
N PHE A 14 -3.77 -7.26 -19.99
CA PHE A 14 -4.96 -6.97 -19.21
C PHE A 14 -4.78 -5.72 -18.33
N ALA A 15 -3.67 -5.61 -17.59
CA ALA A 15 -3.39 -4.44 -16.76
C ALA A 15 -3.30 -3.14 -17.57
N LEU A 16 -2.62 -3.17 -18.72
CA LEU A 16 -2.53 -2.04 -19.66
C LEU A 16 -3.92 -1.64 -20.19
N SER A 17 -4.81 -2.61 -20.45
CA SER A 17 -6.19 -2.33 -20.89
C SER A 17 -7.01 -1.56 -19.86
N LYS A 18 -6.64 -1.62 -18.57
CA LYS A 18 -7.29 -0.90 -17.49
C LYS A 18 -6.75 0.51 -17.29
N LEU A 19 -5.64 0.88 -17.93
CA LEU A 19 -5.12 2.23 -17.86
C LEU A 19 -6.02 3.21 -18.62
N THR A 20 -6.20 4.39 -18.05
CA THR A 20 -6.99 5.47 -18.64
C THR A 20 -6.25 6.80 -18.50
N GLY A 21 -6.67 7.81 -19.27
CA GLY A 21 -6.09 9.16 -19.24
C GLY A 21 -4.57 9.16 -19.46
N ARG A 22 -3.85 9.95 -18.65
CA ARG A 22 -2.39 10.14 -18.76
C ARG A 22 -1.59 8.85 -18.63
N ALA A 23 -2.03 7.91 -17.79
CA ALA A 23 -1.34 6.63 -17.62
C ALA A 23 -1.38 5.78 -18.90
N LYS A 24 -2.52 5.81 -19.61
CA LYS A 24 -2.65 5.11 -20.90
C LYS A 24 -1.76 5.74 -21.96
N THR A 25 -1.79 7.07 -22.10
CA THR A 25 -0.95 7.80 -23.08
C THR A 25 0.54 7.55 -22.83
N TRP A 26 0.96 7.62 -21.57
CA TRP A 26 2.33 7.30 -21.18
C TRP A 26 2.70 5.87 -21.57
N ALA A 27 1.90 4.87 -21.21
CA ALA A 27 2.21 3.47 -21.48
C ALA A 27 2.32 3.17 -23.00
N ILE A 28 1.48 3.80 -23.83
CA ILE A 28 1.56 3.69 -25.29
C ILE A 28 2.87 4.30 -25.79
N GLY A 29 3.23 5.51 -25.34
CA GLY A 29 4.48 6.17 -25.73
C GLY A 29 5.71 5.36 -25.30
N SER A 30 5.70 4.80 -24.09
CA SER A 30 6.79 3.96 -23.61
C SER A 30 6.95 2.68 -24.44
N LYS A 31 5.85 2.00 -24.79
CA LYS A 31 5.89 0.83 -25.70
C LYS A 31 6.32 1.17 -27.12
N PHE A 32 6.04 2.38 -27.59
CA PHE A 32 6.49 2.82 -28.91
C PHE A 32 8.02 2.92 -28.97
N HIS A 33 8.67 3.34 -27.88
CA HIS A 33 10.13 3.38 -27.79
C HIS A 33 10.77 2.02 -27.51
N ASP A 34 10.11 1.18 -26.70
CA ASP A 34 10.57 -0.17 -26.39
C ASP A 34 9.36 -1.16 -26.33
N PRO A 35 9.16 -1.97 -27.38
CA PRO A 35 8.05 -2.93 -27.43
C PRO A 35 8.05 -3.96 -26.29
N ASN A 36 9.23 -4.28 -25.73
CA ASN A 36 9.43 -5.29 -24.71
C ASN A 36 9.50 -4.73 -23.29
N LEU A 37 9.25 -3.42 -23.11
CA LEU A 37 9.41 -2.71 -21.84
C LEU A 37 8.68 -3.34 -20.62
N PHE A 38 7.57 -4.04 -20.86
CA PHE A 38 6.72 -4.62 -19.83
C PHE A 38 6.74 -6.15 -19.90
N GLU A 39 7.84 -6.76 -19.46
CA GLU A 39 8.02 -8.22 -19.49
C GLU A 39 7.17 -8.95 -18.44
N SER A 40 6.82 -8.27 -17.34
CA SER A 40 5.97 -8.82 -16.28
C SER A 40 5.11 -7.74 -15.60
N LEU A 41 4.11 -8.19 -14.84
CA LEU A 41 3.25 -7.27 -14.08
C LEU A 41 4.05 -6.47 -13.03
N GLU A 42 5.08 -7.06 -12.43
CA GLU A 42 5.94 -6.38 -11.46
C GLU A 42 6.79 -5.29 -12.13
N ILE A 43 7.32 -5.55 -13.33
CA ILE A 43 8.03 -4.54 -14.11
C ILE A 43 7.07 -3.41 -14.51
N LEU A 44 5.86 -3.73 -14.98
CA LEU A 44 4.84 -2.73 -15.30
C LEU A 44 4.51 -1.85 -14.09
N LYS A 45 4.30 -2.45 -12.91
CA LYS A 45 4.05 -1.70 -11.66
C LYS A 45 5.23 -0.78 -11.31
N SER A 46 6.46 -1.28 -11.39
CA SER A 46 7.66 -0.51 -11.10
C SER A 46 7.80 0.70 -12.05
N ARG A 47 7.66 0.46 -13.35
CA ARG A 47 7.72 1.51 -14.38
C ARG A 47 6.61 2.55 -14.24
N LEU A 48 5.40 2.13 -13.86
CA LEU A 48 4.30 3.05 -13.60
C LEU A 48 4.55 3.94 -12.38
N LYS A 49 5.31 3.48 -11.38
CA LYS A 49 5.64 4.33 -10.22
C LYS A 49 6.54 5.50 -10.61
N GLU A 50 7.50 5.31 -11.50
CA GLU A 50 8.49 6.34 -11.85
C GLU A 50 7.88 7.72 -12.21
N PRO A 51 6.92 7.83 -13.15
CA PRO A 51 6.32 9.11 -13.51
C PRO A 51 5.06 9.48 -12.72
N PHE A 52 4.41 8.52 -12.05
CA PHE A 52 3.10 8.74 -11.41
C PHE A 52 3.15 8.74 -9.88
N GLU A 53 4.25 8.30 -9.27
CA GLU A 53 4.44 8.42 -7.83
C GLU A 53 4.74 9.88 -7.48
N PRO A 54 3.92 10.52 -6.62
CA PRO A 54 4.14 11.92 -6.31
C PRO A 54 5.47 12.11 -5.56
N PRO A 55 6.23 13.20 -5.77
CA PRO A 55 7.57 13.38 -5.21
C PRO A 55 7.58 13.17 -3.70
N ARG A 56 8.53 12.42 -3.12
CA ARG A 56 8.57 12.14 -1.66
C ARG A 56 7.35 11.38 -1.13
N ALA A 57 6.71 10.51 -1.93
CA ALA A 57 5.55 9.71 -1.50
C ALA A 57 5.83 8.90 -0.24
N GLU A 58 6.97 8.22 -0.20
CA GLU A 58 7.39 7.46 0.96
C GLU A 58 7.56 8.34 2.21
N PHE A 59 8.25 9.47 2.09
CA PHE A 59 8.42 10.41 3.21
C PHE A 59 7.06 10.90 3.74
N ARG A 60 6.11 11.19 2.85
CA ARG A 60 4.73 11.54 3.25
C ARG A 60 4.04 10.40 3.98
N ALA A 61 4.15 9.17 3.47
CA ALA A 61 3.56 7.98 4.10
C ALA A 61 4.14 7.75 5.50
N ARG A 62 5.48 7.82 5.65
CA ARG A 62 6.16 7.74 6.95
C ARG A 62 5.72 8.85 7.90
N SER A 63 5.67 10.09 7.43
CA SER A 63 5.23 11.22 8.26
C SER A 63 3.78 11.07 8.72
N ALA A 64 2.90 10.59 7.83
CA ALA A 64 1.51 10.31 8.16
C ALA A 64 1.38 9.17 9.17
N LEU A 65 2.18 8.10 9.03
CA LEU A 65 2.20 6.98 9.96
C LEU A 65 2.60 7.43 11.38
N LEU A 66 3.66 8.25 11.50
CA LEU A 66 4.13 8.78 12.79
C LEU A 66 3.10 9.69 13.48
N ARG A 67 2.26 10.38 12.70
CA ARG A 67 1.21 11.27 13.21
C ARG A 67 -0.13 10.55 13.38
N LEU A 68 -0.22 9.27 13.02
CA LEU A 68 -1.48 8.55 12.99
C LEU A 68 -2.03 8.37 14.42
N LYS A 69 -3.28 8.80 14.61
CA LYS A 69 -4.07 8.61 15.83
C LYS A 69 -5.44 8.07 15.46
N GLN A 70 -6.08 7.31 16.34
CA GLN A 70 -7.42 6.77 16.14
C GLN A 70 -8.43 7.91 15.89
N GLY A 71 -8.42 8.94 16.74
CA GLY A 71 -9.36 10.06 16.66
C GLY A 71 -10.80 9.59 16.82
N LYS A 72 -11.70 10.03 15.93
CA LYS A 72 -13.12 9.63 15.94
C LYS A 72 -13.41 8.31 15.19
N ARG A 73 -12.38 7.65 14.64
CA ARG A 73 -12.54 6.39 13.92
C ARG A 73 -12.77 5.25 14.89
N ASP A 74 -13.57 4.27 14.49
CA ASP A 74 -13.56 2.98 15.16
C ASP A 74 -12.18 2.30 15.00
N VAL A 75 -11.95 1.28 15.83
CA VAL A 75 -10.66 0.57 15.90
C VAL A 75 -10.33 -0.13 14.57
N HIS A 76 -11.33 -0.62 13.84
CA HIS A 76 -11.14 -1.31 12.57
C HIS A 76 -10.72 -0.33 11.46
N ALA A 77 -11.46 0.77 11.28
CA ALA A 77 -11.14 1.83 10.33
C ALA A 77 -9.76 2.44 10.61
N TYR A 78 -9.40 2.58 11.89
CA TYR A 78 -8.07 3.00 12.30
C TYR A 78 -6.99 1.98 11.90
N ALA A 79 -7.20 0.68 12.17
CA ALA A 79 -6.27 -0.38 11.78
C ALA A 79 -6.07 -0.45 10.26
N GLN A 80 -7.14 -0.34 9.47
CA GLN A 80 -7.07 -0.31 8.01
C GLN A 80 -6.23 0.86 7.50
N HIS A 81 -6.38 2.05 8.10
CA HIS A 81 -5.58 3.21 7.73
C HIS A 81 -4.10 3.02 8.06
N LEU A 82 -3.79 2.44 9.22
CA LEU A 82 -2.41 2.09 9.58
C LEU A 82 -1.81 1.10 8.58
N ARG A 83 -2.52 0.03 8.22
CA ARG A 83 -2.06 -0.96 7.22
C ARG A 83 -1.83 -0.34 5.85
N TYR A 84 -2.72 0.57 5.43
CA TYR A 84 -2.55 1.30 4.18
C TYR A 84 -1.27 2.14 4.19
N LEU A 85 -1.03 2.90 5.26
CA LEU A 85 0.20 3.70 5.40
C LEU A 85 1.45 2.83 5.48
N ALA A 86 1.40 1.72 6.25
CA ALA A 86 2.50 0.77 6.33
C ALA A 86 2.87 0.20 4.96
N ARG A 87 1.88 -0.19 4.14
CA ARG A 87 2.09 -0.68 2.77
C ARG A 87 2.59 0.40 1.79
N SER A 88 2.33 1.67 2.10
CA SER A 88 2.79 2.80 1.28
C SER A 88 4.24 3.21 1.59
N VAL A 89 4.81 2.72 2.70
CA VAL A 89 6.23 2.84 3.00
C VAL A 89 6.94 1.66 2.32
N THR A 90 7.90 1.95 1.45
CA THR A 90 8.66 0.91 0.74
C THR A 90 9.50 0.06 1.68
N GLU A 91 9.61 -1.22 1.33
CA GLU A 91 10.40 -2.32 1.92
C GLU A 91 10.84 -2.19 3.40
N ASN A 92 10.22 -3.00 4.26
CA ASN A 92 10.73 -3.55 5.52
C ASN A 92 11.30 -2.60 6.59
N LEU A 93 11.16 -1.28 6.45
CA LEU A 93 11.71 -0.35 7.43
C LEU A 93 10.88 -0.20 8.71
N VAL A 94 9.64 -0.69 8.72
CA VAL A 94 8.81 -0.70 9.93
C VAL A 94 8.45 -2.13 10.24
N ASP A 95 9.13 -2.70 11.23
CA ASP A 95 8.83 -4.03 11.72
C ASP A 95 7.40 -4.07 12.33
N GLU A 96 6.81 -5.27 12.36
CA GLU A 96 5.44 -5.44 12.84
C GLU A 96 5.29 -4.97 14.29
N HIS A 97 6.32 -5.14 15.12
CA HIS A 97 6.29 -4.69 16.51
C HIS A 97 6.28 -3.15 16.61
N THR A 98 7.01 -2.43 15.77
CA THR A 98 6.90 -0.98 15.66
C THR A 98 5.52 -0.55 15.18
N LEU A 99 4.92 -1.23 14.19
CA LEU A 99 3.56 -0.93 13.74
C LEU A 99 2.50 -1.17 14.83
N ILE A 100 2.64 -2.25 15.61
CA ILE A 100 1.81 -2.56 16.77
C ILE A 100 1.93 -1.46 17.82
N ASN A 101 3.16 -1.01 18.12
CA ASN A 101 3.37 0.09 19.06
C ASN A 101 2.70 1.37 18.57
N VAL A 102 2.93 1.76 17.31
CA VAL A 102 2.26 2.93 16.71
C VAL A 102 0.73 2.79 16.81
N PHE A 103 0.21 1.60 16.54
CA PHE A 103 -1.22 1.31 16.65
C PHE A 103 -1.72 1.55 18.09
N ILE A 104 -1.15 0.86 19.08
CA ILE A 104 -1.57 0.92 20.49
C ILE A 104 -1.40 2.35 21.06
N TYR A 105 -0.27 3.01 20.83
CA TYR A 105 -0.03 4.39 21.29
C TYR A 105 -0.88 5.43 20.58
N GLY A 106 -1.43 5.09 19.40
CA GLY A 106 -2.34 5.95 18.68
C GLY A 106 -3.82 5.75 19.04
N LEU A 107 -4.18 4.70 19.80
CA LEU A 107 -5.54 4.51 20.29
C LEU A 107 -5.96 5.62 21.26
N VAL A 108 -7.24 5.96 21.19
CA VAL A 108 -7.91 6.79 22.20
C VAL A 108 -7.91 6.03 23.53
N ASP A 109 -7.75 6.76 24.63
CA ASP A 109 -7.77 6.16 25.96
C ASP A 109 -9.15 5.53 26.24
N GLY A 110 -9.14 4.29 26.72
CA GLY A 110 -10.35 3.53 26.97
C GLY A 110 -10.11 2.02 27.03
N PRO A 111 -11.19 1.23 27.13
CA PRO A 111 -11.11 -0.22 27.35
C PRO A 111 -10.29 -0.96 26.30
N ALA A 112 -10.39 -0.56 25.02
CA ALA A 112 -9.65 -1.19 23.93
C ALA A 112 -8.12 -1.02 24.10
N LYS A 113 -7.66 0.20 24.43
CA LYS A 113 -6.25 0.48 24.67
C LYS A 113 -5.73 -0.26 25.91
N THR A 114 -6.50 -0.23 27.00
CA THR A 114 -6.15 -0.97 28.23
C THR A 114 -6.06 -2.47 27.99
N TYR A 115 -7.01 -3.04 27.25
CA TYR A 115 -7.01 -4.46 26.90
C TYR A 115 -5.77 -4.83 26.07
N MET A 116 -5.46 -4.05 25.03
CA MET A 116 -4.31 -4.33 24.16
C MET A 116 -2.95 -4.20 24.86
N PHE A 117 -2.81 -3.28 25.82
CA PHE A 117 -1.61 -3.20 26.66
C PHE A 117 -1.46 -4.38 27.62
N ARG A 118 -2.59 -4.94 28.11
CA ARG A 118 -2.57 -6.04 29.09
C ARG A 118 -2.34 -7.41 28.45
N GLU A 119 -2.99 -7.67 27.32
CA GLU A 119 -3.05 -9.02 26.73
C GLU A 119 -1.91 -9.34 25.76
N GLY A 120 -1.01 -8.39 25.46
CA GLY A 120 0.03 -8.58 24.46
C GLY A 120 -0.56 -8.67 23.05
N PHE A 121 -0.89 -7.52 22.46
CA PHE A 121 -1.37 -7.51 21.08
C PHE A 121 -0.20 -7.77 20.11
N HIS A 122 -0.21 -8.89 19.41
CA HIS A 122 0.93 -9.36 18.60
C HIS A 122 0.73 -9.33 17.09
N THR A 123 -0.45 -8.95 16.58
CA THR A 123 -0.69 -8.91 15.12
C THR A 123 -1.80 -7.95 14.71
N LEU A 124 -1.63 -7.29 13.56
CA LEU A 124 -2.61 -6.38 12.97
C LEU A 124 -3.68 -7.07 12.12
N GLU A 125 -3.64 -8.40 11.96
CA GLU A 125 -4.50 -9.15 11.03
C GLU A 125 -5.86 -9.61 11.56
N ARG A 126 -6.15 -9.47 12.87
CA ARG A 126 -7.43 -9.97 13.43
C ARG A 126 -8.64 -9.26 12.79
N ARG A 127 -9.51 -10.08 12.20
CA ARG A 127 -10.81 -9.72 11.59
C ARG A 127 -11.89 -9.51 12.63
#